data_AF-A0A0N0T674-F1
#
_entry.id   AF-A0A0N0T674-F1
#
_cell.length_a   1.000
_cell.length_b   1.000
_cell.length_c   1.000
_cell.angle_alpha   90.00
_cell.angle_beta   90.00
_cell.angle_gamma   90.00
#
_symmetry.space_group_name_H-M   'P 1'
#
loop_
_entity.id
_entity.type
_entity.pdbx_description
1 polymer ?
#
loop_
_entity_poly.entity_id
_entity_poly.type
_entity_poly.pdbx_seq_one_letter_code
_entity_poly.pdbx_strand_id
1 'polypeptide(L)'
;MTNDHDDLLHAHLDRETQELLDPHHHRASVHLGDKIIVDPVQVLENVAMAMERLDLDIDTPVSIEEDVATLDELVAMVDHFDKGPALVAHTLNTAARVMNARYPAELVRHPLPPDCDLRRLFHADVDERCQDIARAVFNRRLAETADVRDTQVAVDLDGLSAPQRIEVFMAVFFLYGTKIGALQNRTGIR
;
A
#
# COMPACT_ATOMS: atom_id res chain seq x y z
N MET A 1 53.22 26.70 4.39
CA MET A 1 52.88 25.27 4.30
C MET A 1 51.59 25.11 5.09
N THR A 2 50.46 25.15 4.41
CA THR A 2 49.13 25.22 5.01
C THR A 2 48.23 24.23 4.29
N ASN A 3 47.74 23.28 5.10
CA ASN A 3 46.49 22.53 5.03
C ASN A 3 46.03 21.96 3.68
N ASP A 4 46.13 20.64 3.53
CA ASP A 4 45.56 19.87 2.41
C ASP A 4 44.94 18.54 2.91
N HIS A 5 44.34 18.54 4.10
CA HIS A 5 43.80 17.31 4.72
C HIS A 5 42.37 17.40 5.27
N ASP A 6 41.58 18.42 4.91
CA ASP A 6 40.18 18.54 5.37
C ASP A 6 39.10 18.42 4.28
N ASP A 7 39.44 18.15 3.02
CA ASP A 7 38.45 18.12 1.92
C ASP A 7 37.90 16.72 1.57
N LEU A 8 38.14 15.69 2.39
CA LEU A 8 37.70 14.31 2.10
C LEU A 8 36.38 13.87 2.77
N LEU A 9 35.61 14.78 3.40
CA LEU A 9 34.45 14.37 4.21
C LEU A 9 33.07 14.81 3.76
N HIS A 10 32.90 15.45 2.61
CA HIS A 10 31.56 15.72 2.08
C HIS A 10 31.47 15.42 0.59
N ALA A 11 31.43 14.13 0.24
CA ALA A 11 30.67 13.75 -0.94
C ALA A 11 29.24 14.23 -0.69
N HIS A 12 28.85 15.36 -1.29
CA HIS A 12 27.47 15.80 -1.27
C HIS A 12 26.64 14.67 -1.90
N LEU A 13 25.97 13.90 -1.04
CA LEU A 13 24.93 12.99 -1.48
C LEU A 13 23.95 13.81 -2.32
N ASP A 14 23.55 13.28 -3.47
CA ASP A 14 22.51 13.92 -4.25
C ASP A 14 21.23 14.03 -3.41
N ARG A 15 20.37 14.97 -3.82
CA ARG A 15 19.16 15.29 -3.07
C ARG A 15 18.26 14.07 -2.89
N GLU A 16 18.17 13.21 -3.88
CA GLU A 16 17.33 12.00 -3.83
C GLU A 16 17.85 11.00 -2.79
N THR A 17 19.18 10.82 -2.71
CA THR A 17 19.80 9.96 -1.70
C THR A 17 19.63 10.54 -0.31
N GLN A 18 19.72 11.87 -0.15
CA GLN A 18 19.44 12.52 1.13
C GLN A 18 17.98 12.33 1.56
N GLU A 19 17.04 12.53 0.64
CA GLU A 19 15.60 12.33 0.88
C GLU A 19 15.29 10.85 1.21
N LEU A 20 15.96 9.87 0.60
CA LEU A 20 15.76 8.45 0.92
C LEU A 20 16.30 8.09 2.32
N LEU A 21 17.39 8.73 2.76
CA LEU A 21 18.00 8.48 4.06
C LEU A 21 17.36 9.29 5.20
N ASP A 22 16.50 10.26 4.88
CA ASP A 22 15.77 11.05 5.85
C ASP A 22 14.57 10.23 6.38
N PRO A 23 14.55 9.86 7.67
CA PRO A 23 13.46 9.07 8.26
C PRO A 23 12.12 9.82 8.33
N HIS A 24 12.09 11.10 7.94
CA HIS A 24 10.88 11.92 7.90
C HIS A 24 10.39 12.22 6.48
N HIS A 25 11.02 11.63 5.46
CA HIS A 25 10.67 11.88 4.06
C HIS A 25 9.96 10.67 3.44
N HIS A 26 8.95 10.92 2.60
CA HIS A 26 8.14 9.87 1.95
C HIS A 26 8.85 9.15 0.80
N ARG A 27 10.14 9.40 0.56
CA ARG A 27 10.83 8.88 -0.63
C ARG A 27 11.19 7.43 -0.39
N ALA A 28 10.60 6.54 -1.18
CA ALA A 28 10.88 5.10 -1.08
C ALA A 28 11.98 4.63 -2.06
N SER A 29 12.45 5.47 -2.98
CA SER A 29 13.52 5.10 -3.92
C SER A 29 14.42 6.23 -4.40
N VAL A 30 15.60 5.82 -4.89
CA VAL A 30 16.57 6.67 -5.59
C VAL A 30 17.06 5.99 -6.87
N HIS A 31 17.31 6.79 -7.92
CA HIS A 31 17.94 6.32 -9.14
C HIS A 31 19.46 6.48 -9.07
N LEU A 32 20.19 5.37 -9.08
CA LEU A 32 21.65 5.32 -9.14
C LEU A 32 22.08 4.84 -10.53
N GLY A 33 22.13 5.80 -11.47
CA GLY A 33 22.32 5.51 -12.89
C GLY A 33 21.11 4.75 -13.45
N ASP A 34 21.33 3.58 -14.03
CA ASP A 34 20.27 2.73 -14.60
C ASP A 34 19.61 1.80 -13.55
N LYS A 35 19.94 1.95 -12.26
CA LYS A 35 19.42 1.10 -11.18
C LYS A 35 18.54 1.89 -10.24
N ILE A 36 17.38 1.35 -9.93
CA ILE A 36 16.54 1.83 -8.83
C ILE A 36 16.95 1.12 -7.54
N ILE A 37 17.22 1.89 -6.48
CA ILE A 37 17.30 1.37 -5.11
C ILE A 37 16.01 1.74 -4.42
N VAL A 38 15.31 0.74 -3.89
CA VAL A 38 14.04 0.88 -3.19
C VAL A 38 14.24 0.49 -1.73
N ASP A 39 13.64 1.25 -0.82
CA ASP A 39 13.43 0.87 0.59
C ASP A 39 12.04 0.23 0.75
N PRO A 40 11.97 -1.10 0.93
CA PRO A 40 10.70 -1.79 1.13
C PRO A 40 9.92 -1.34 2.35
N VAL A 41 10.60 -0.90 3.41
CA VAL A 41 9.95 -0.46 4.65
C VAL A 41 9.22 0.85 4.40
N GLN A 42 9.87 1.79 3.72
CA GLN A 42 9.27 3.08 3.37
C GLN A 42 8.05 2.91 2.47
N VAL A 43 8.05 1.98 1.52
CA VAL A 43 6.85 1.66 0.71
C VAL A 43 5.67 1.24 1.60
N LEU A 44 5.90 0.37 2.58
CA LEU A 44 4.83 -0.07 3.49
C LEU A 44 4.34 1.08 4.38
N GLU A 45 5.24 1.93 4.86
CA GLU A 45 4.87 3.12 5.63
C GLU A 45 4.04 4.11 4.80
N ASN A 46 4.41 4.33 3.53
CA ASN A 46 3.65 5.15 2.60
C ASN A 46 2.24 4.60 2.38
N VAL A 47 2.08 3.28 2.21
CA VAL A 47 0.75 2.63 2.18
C VAL A 47 -0.06 3.02 3.42
N ALA A 48 0.52 2.89 4.61
CA ALA A 48 -0.19 3.17 5.85
C ALA A 48 -0.60 4.64 5.96
N MET A 49 0.29 5.57 5.64
CA MET A 49 0.01 7.01 5.67
C MET A 49 -1.07 7.40 4.67
N ALA A 50 -1.02 6.87 3.44
CA ALA A 50 -2.03 7.11 2.42
C ALA A 50 -3.42 6.60 2.87
N MET A 51 -3.48 5.44 3.51
CA MET A 51 -4.73 4.87 4.02
C MET A 51 -5.30 5.67 5.20
N GLU A 52 -4.44 6.12 6.12
CA GLU A 52 -4.83 6.98 7.24
C GLU A 52 -5.37 8.33 6.72
N ARG A 53 -4.71 8.92 5.71
CA ARG A 53 -5.19 10.14 5.04
C ARG A 53 -6.56 9.95 4.40
N LEU A 54 -6.75 8.86 3.64
CA LEU A 54 -8.02 8.57 2.97
C LEU A 54 -9.19 8.39 3.96
N ASP A 55 -8.92 7.86 5.15
CA ASP A 55 -9.92 7.73 6.19
C ASP A 55 -10.23 9.07 6.89
N LEU A 56 -9.23 9.91 7.11
CA LEU A 56 -9.42 11.25 7.70
C LEU A 56 -10.14 12.21 6.77
N ASP A 57 -9.88 12.12 5.47
CA ASP A 57 -10.54 12.94 4.46
C ASP A 57 -10.64 12.18 3.13
N ILE A 58 -11.82 11.62 2.88
CA ILE A 58 -12.10 10.86 1.65
C ILE A 58 -12.22 11.77 0.41
N ASP A 59 -12.47 13.07 0.61
CA ASP A 59 -12.58 14.03 -0.49
C ASP A 59 -11.20 14.49 -0.98
N THR A 60 -10.15 14.29 -0.17
CA THR A 60 -8.76 14.49 -0.60
C THR A 60 -8.35 13.38 -1.55
N PRO A 61 -7.94 13.69 -2.80
CA PRO A 61 -7.44 12.69 -3.72
C PRO A 61 -6.19 12.01 -3.15
N VAL A 62 -6.18 10.68 -3.16
CA VAL A 62 -5.00 9.87 -2.87
C VAL A 62 -4.62 9.13 -4.16
N SER A 63 -3.39 9.35 -4.62
CA SER A 63 -2.80 8.68 -5.78
C SER A 63 -1.85 7.61 -5.29
N ILE A 64 -1.99 6.37 -5.78
CA ILE A 64 -1.05 5.32 -5.42
C ILE A 64 0.35 5.65 -5.95
N GLU A 65 0.45 6.19 -7.16
CA GLU A 65 1.73 6.54 -7.78
C GLU A 65 2.47 7.65 -7.02
N GLU A 66 1.74 8.63 -6.46
CA GLU A 66 2.34 9.80 -5.80
C GLU A 66 2.45 9.66 -4.28
N ASP A 67 1.45 9.05 -3.62
CA ASP A 67 1.36 8.96 -2.16
C ASP A 67 1.83 7.62 -1.59
N VAL A 68 1.93 6.57 -2.43
CA VAL A 68 2.26 5.21 -1.97
C VAL A 68 3.58 4.74 -2.55
N ALA A 69 3.58 4.42 -3.85
CA ALA A 69 4.73 3.93 -4.59
C ALA A 69 4.46 4.00 -6.10
N THR A 70 5.49 4.36 -6.84
CA THR A 70 5.54 4.26 -8.31
C THR A 70 5.42 2.81 -8.76
N LEU A 71 5.05 2.60 -10.04
CA LEU A 71 4.99 1.25 -10.61
C LEU A 71 6.34 0.53 -10.53
N ASP A 72 7.45 1.23 -10.75
CA ASP A 72 8.79 0.64 -10.68
C ASP A 72 9.16 0.20 -9.26
N GLU A 73 8.76 0.97 -8.25
CA GLU A 73 8.91 0.57 -6.84
C GLU A 73 8.07 -0.66 -6.50
N LEU A 74 6.82 -0.72 -6.98
CA LEU A 74 5.94 -1.88 -6.79
C LEU A 74 6.47 -3.14 -7.50
N VAL A 75 7.00 -2.98 -8.72
CA VAL A 75 7.68 -4.06 -9.44
C VAL A 75 8.90 -4.53 -8.66
N ALA A 76 9.76 -3.63 -8.18
CA ALA A 76 10.90 -4.00 -7.36
C ALA A 76 10.48 -4.75 -6.09
N MET A 77 9.43 -4.28 -5.40
CA MET A 77 8.86 -4.94 -4.23
C MET A 77 8.44 -6.39 -4.52
N VAL A 78 7.77 -6.63 -5.64
CA VAL A 78 7.24 -7.95 -5.97
C VAL A 78 8.31 -8.86 -6.58
N ASP A 79 9.06 -8.39 -7.58
CA ASP A 79 10.00 -9.21 -8.35
C ASP A 79 11.37 -9.34 -7.70
N HIS A 80 11.90 -8.26 -7.09
CA HIS A 80 13.26 -8.28 -6.54
C HIS A 80 13.30 -8.67 -5.07
N PHE A 81 12.30 -8.28 -4.29
CA PHE A 81 12.28 -8.54 -2.85
C PHE A 81 11.31 -9.66 -2.43
N ASP A 82 10.52 -10.21 -3.35
CA ASP A 82 9.46 -11.19 -3.08
C ASP A 82 8.51 -10.73 -1.95
N LYS A 83 8.18 -9.43 -1.94
CA LYS A 83 7.35 -8.78 -0.92
C LYS A 83 5.89 -8.59 -1.33
N GLY A 84 5.44 -9.17 -2.45
CA GLY A 84 4.03 -9.10 -2.86
C GLY A 84 3.04 -9.53 -1.76
N PRO A 85 3.21 -10.70 -1.12
CA PRO A 85 2.36 -11.11 0.00
C PRO A 85 2.44 -10.19 1.21
N ALA A 86 3.64 -9.65 1.51
CA ALA A 86 3.85 -8.73 2.61
C ALA A 86 3.16 -7.38 2.38
N LEU A 87 3.21 -6.88 1.14
CA LEU A 87 2.52 -5.66 0.72
C LEU A 87 1.01 -5.79 0.93
N VAL A 88 0.40 -6.85 0.40
CA VAL A 88 -1.04 -7.12 0.55
C VAL A 88 -1.41 -7.33 2.02
N ALA A 89 -0.66 -8.13 2.78
CA ALA A 89 -0.92 -8.36 4.19
C ALA A 89 -0.85 -7.07 5.02
N HIS A 90 0.14 -6.22 4.73
CA HIS A 90 0.29 -4.92 5.38
C HIS A 90 -0.92 -4.02 5.09
N THR A 91 -1.33 -3.88 3.83
CA THR A 91 -2.53 -3.11 3.46
C THR A 91 -3.78 -3.63 4.17
N LEU A 92 -3.98 -4.96 4.21
CA LEU A 92 -5.12 -5.59 4.88
C LEU A 92 -5.14 -5.29 6.40
N ASN A 93 -4.00 -5.44 7.06
CA ASN A 93 -3.90 -5.21 8.51
C ASN A 93 -4.05 -3.72 8.84
N THR A 94 -3.49 -2.83 8.01
CA THR A 94 -3.68 -1.39 8.17
C THR A 94 -5.13 -0.97 7.94
N ALA A 95 -5.80 -1.50 6.91
CA ALA A 95 -7.23 -1.28 6.69
C ALA A 95 -8.06 -1.63 7.94
N ALA A 96 -7.83 -2.83 8.48
CA ALA A 96 -8.54 -3.30 9.67
C ALA A 96 -8.22 -2.42 10.90
N ARG A 97 -6.95 -2.07 11.12
CA ARG A 97 -6.52 -1.21 12.23
C ARG A 97 -7.19 0.15 12.18
N VAL A 98 -7.11 0.84 11.05
CA VAL A 98 -7.69 2.18 10.86
C VAL A 98 -9.20 2.15 11.02
N MET A 99 -9.89 1.23 10.36
CA MET A 99 -11.35 1.13 10.45
C MET A 99 -11.84 0.80 11.87
N ASN A 100 -11.23 -0.17 12.55
CA ASN A 100 -11.66 -0.57 13.90
C ASN A 100 -11.35 0.51 14.96
N ALA A 101 -10.44 1.44 14.68
CA ALA A 101 -10.17 2.55 15.58
C ALA A 101 -11.29 3.61 15.59
N ARG A 102 -12.07 3.73 14.50
CA ARG A 102 -13.05 4.82 14.32
C ARG A 102 -14.49 4.37 14.16
N TYR A 103 -14.73 3.22 13.55
CA TYR A 103 -16.08 2.76 13.21
C TYR A 103 -16.51 1.58 14.09
N PRO A 104 -17.83 1.39 14.31
CA PRO A 104 -18.34 0.23 15.03
C PRO A 104 -17.91 -1.09 14.37
N ALA A 105 -17.35 -2.00 15.17
CA ALA A 105 -16.81 -3.28 14.69
C ALA A 105 -17.82 -4.11 13.87
N GLU A 106 -19.12 -4.03 14.21
CA GLU A 106 -20.19 -4.71 13.48
C GLU A 106 -20.30 -4.23 12.01
N LEU A 107 -20.11 -2.94 11.77
CA LEU A 107 -20.13 -2.37 10.42
C LEU A 107 -18.84 -2.67 9.65
N VAL A 108 -17.70 -2.63 10.34
CA VAL A 108 -16.40 -2.99 9.76
C VAL A 108 -16.42 -4.44 9.28
N ARG A 109 -16.89 -5.36 10.12
CA ARG A 109 -16.99 -6.80 9.84
C ARG A 109 -17.99 -7.16 8.74
N HIS A 110 -18.90 -6.26 8.38
CA HIS A 110 -19.84 -6.53 7.30
C HIS A 110 -19.08 -6.69 5.97
N PRO A 111 -19.23 -7.81 5.24
CA PRO A 111 -18.44 -8.05 4.03
C PRO A 111 -18.81 -7.05 2.94
N LEU A 112 -17.84 -6.73 2.06
CA LEU A 112 -18.14 -6.12 0.78
C LEU A 112 -18.99 -7.07 -0.06
N PRO A 113 -20.02 -6.57 -0.76
CA PRO A 113 -20.94 -7.42 -1.48
C PRO A 113 -20.27 -8.03 -2.73
N PRO A 114 -20.74 -9.19 -3.21
CA PRO A 114 -20.12 -9.90 -4.33
C PRO A 114 -20.26 -9.17 -5.67
N ASP A 115 -21.14 -8.19 -5.78
CA ASP A 115 -21.33 -7.32 -6.93
C ASP A 115 -20.52 -6.02 -6.85
N CYS A 116 -19.72 -5.82 -5.80
CA CYS A 116 -18.74 -4.73 -5.74
C CYS A 116 -17.66 -4.97 -6.80
N ASP A 117 -17.76 -4.25 -7.92
CA ASP A 117 -16.90 -4.36 -9.09
C ASP A 117 -16.09 -3.07 -9.29
N LEU A 118 -14.78 -3.14 -9.04
CA LEU A 118 -13.86 -2.01 -9.12
C LEU A 118 -13.73 -1.47 -10.56
N ARG A 119 -13.90 -2.34 -11.57
CA ARG A 119 -13.88 -1.92 -12.99
C ARG A 119 -15.05 -0.98 -13.28
N ARG A 120 -16.18 -1.18 -12.61
CA ARG A 120 -17.37 -0.33 -12.75
C ARG A 120 -17.30 0.93 -11.90
N LEU A 121 -16.69 0.85 -10.72
CA LEU A 121 -16.61 1.95 -9.77
C LEU A 121 -15.50 2.96 -10.12
N PHE A 122 -14.35 2.47 -10.60
CA PHE A 122 -13.15 3.27 -10.81
C PHE A 122 -12.63 3.25 -12.25
N HIS A 123 -13.32 2.57 -13.17
CA HIS A 123 -12.80 2.31 -14.51
C HIS A 123 -11.39 1.69 -14.50
N ALA A 124 -11.07 0.95 -13.43
CA ALA A 124 -9.77 0.35 -13.25
C ALA A 124 -9.62 -0.88 -14.16
N ASP A 125 -8.45 -1.01 -14.79
CA ASP A 125 -8.10 -2.18 -15.60
C ASP A 125 -7.54 -3.27 -14.68
N VAL A 126 -8.43 -3.87 -13.88
CA VAL A 126 -8.10 -4.95 -12.94
C VAL A 126 -8.69 -6.26 -13.45
N ASP A 127 -7.87 -7.29 -13.54
CA ASP A 127 -8.32 -8.63 -13.91
C ASP A 127 -9.36 -9.16 -12.90
N GLU A 128 -10.36 -9.87 -13.42
CA GLU A 128 -11.49 -10.36 -12.60
C GLU A 128 -11.01 -11.32 -11.49
N ARG A 129 -10.02 -12.17 -11.78
CA ARG A 129 -9.45 -13.08 -10.79
C ARG A 129 -8.71 -12.30 -9.70
N CYS A 130 -7.95 -11.26 -10.07
CA CYS A 130 -7.26 -10.39 -9.11
C CYS A 130 -8.25 -9.69 -8.17
N GLN A 131 -9.35 -9.16 -8.71
CA GLN A 131 -10.40 -8.54 -7.91
C GLN A 131 -11.08 -9.52 -6.96
N ASP A 132 -11.38 -10.73 -7.42
CA ASP A 132 -12.02 -11.76 -6.60
C ASP A 132 -11.12 -12.20 -5.44
N ILE A 133 -9.83 -12.40 -5.71
CA ILE A 133 -8.84 -12.71 -4.67
C ILE A 133 -8.76 -11.56 -3.67
N ALA A 134 -8.59 -10.31 -4.15
CA ALA A 134 -8.52 -9.13 -3.31
C ALA A 134 -9.74 -9.00 -2.37
N ARG A 135 -10.94 -9.16 -2.91
CA ARG A 135 -12.19 -9.12 -2.13
C ARG A 135 -12.29 -10.25 -1.13
N ALA A 136 -11.89 -11.47 -1.52
CA ALA A 136 -11.91 -12.63 -0.63
C ALA A 136 -10.97 -12.42 0.57
N VAL A 137 -9.73 -12.00 0.34
CA VAL A 137 -8.76 -11.75 1.42
C VAL A 137 -9.12 -10.53 2.27
N PHE A 138 -9.70 -9.49 1.67
CA PHE A 138 -10.21 -8.31 2.38
C PHE A 138 -11.34 -8.67 3.33
N ASN A 139 -12.38 -9.34 2.82
CA ASN A 139 -13.51 -9.77 3.64
C ASN A 139 -13.07 -10.76 4.74
N ARG A 140 -12.14 -11.67 4.44
CA ARG A 140 -11.56 -12.58 5.43
C ARG A 140 -10.86 -11.81 6.55
N ARG A 141 -9.99 -10.85 6.21
CA ARG A 141 -9.30 -10.03 7.20
C ARG A 141 -10.30 -9.27 8.09
N LEU A 142 -11.33 -8.67 7.51
CA LEU A 142 -12.30 -7.90 8.30
C LEU A 142 -13.17 -8.75 9.22
N ALA A 143 -13.39 -10.02 8.89
CA ALA A 143 -14.12 -10.96 9.74
C ALA A 143 -13.29 -11.47 10.93
N GLU A 144 -11.96 -11.45 10.82
CA GLU A 144 -11.03 -11.97 11.82
C GLU A 144 -10.51 -10.88 12.77
N THR A 145 -10.24 -11.25 14.03
CA THR A 145 -9.62 -10.35 15.01
C THR A 145 -8.11 -10.30 14.90
N ALA A 146 -7.48 -11.39 14.45
CA ALA A 146 -6.04 -11.47 14.29
C ALA A 146 -5.58 -10.81 12.99
N ASP A 147 -4.34 -10.32 13.01
CA ASP A 147 -3.67 -9.88 11.79
C ASP A 147 -3.39 -11.07 10.86
N VAL A 148 -3.56 -10.84 9.57
CA VAL A 148 -3.22 -11.81 8.54
C VAL A 148 -1.71 -11.76 8.30
N ARG A 149 -1.08 -12.92 8.28
CA ARG A 149 0.36 -13.05 7.99
C ARG A 149 0.60 -13.09 6.49
N ASP A 150 1.76 -12.59 6.07
CA ASP A 150 2.27 -12.68 4.69
C ASP A 150 2.24 -14.12 4.13
N THR A 151 2.61 -15.11 4.95
CA THR A 151 2.55 -16.54 4.60
C THR A 151 1.14 -17.05 4.31
N GLN A 152 0.11 -16.48 4.92
CA GLN A 152 -1.28 -16.84 4.62
C GLN A 152 -1.71 -16.22 3.31
N VAL A 153 -1.37 -14.94 3.08
CA VAL A 153 -1.64 -14.25 1.81
C VAL A 153 -0.90 -14.92 0.66
N ALA A 154 0.32 -15.41 0.88
CA ALA A 154 1.12 -16.10 -0.14
C ALA A 154 0.37 -17.31 -0.74
N VAL A 155 -0.47 -17.99 0.05
CA VAL A 155 -1.32 -19.09 -0.45
C VAL A 155 -2.41 -18.56 -1.38
N ASP A 156 -3.04 -17.43 -1.04
CA ASP A 156 -4.08 -16.81 -1.88
C ASP A 156 -3.51 -16.23 -3.18
N LEU A 157 -2.24 -15.81 -3.19
CA LEU A 157 -1.53 -15.27 -4.36
C LEU A 157 -0.81 -16.34 -5.19
N ASP A 158 -0.93 -17.62 -4.81
CA ASP A 158 -0.23 -18.70 -5.50
C ASP A 158 -0.65 -18.81 -6.97
N GLY A 159 0.34 -19.02 -7.84
CA GLY A 159 0.13 -19.06 -9.29
C GLY A 159 -0.25 -17.72 -9.96
N LEU A 160 -0.18 -16.59 -9.25
CA LEU A 160 -0.26 -15.25 -9.86
C LEU A 160 1.11 -14.78 -10.33
N SER A 161 1.14 -14.13 -11.49
CA SER A 161 2.32 -13.39 -11.97
C SER A 161 2.58 -12.15 -11.11
N ALA A 162 3.78 -11.56 -11.22
CA ALA A 162 4.09 -10.35 -10.48
C ALA A 162 3.16 -9.16 -10.78
N PRO A 163 2.82 -8.84 -12.05
CA PRO A 163 1.79 -7.84 -12.35
C PRO A 163 0.45 -8.13 -11.68
N GLN A 164 0.01 -9.40 -11.67
CA GLN A 164 -1.24 -9.79 -11.02
C GLN A 164 -1.18 -9.63 -9.49
N ARG A 165 -0.03 -9.86 -8.86
CA ARG A 165 0.15 -9.59 -7.42
C ARG A 165 0.06 -8.10 -7.11
N ILE A 166 0.62 -7.25 -7.99
CA ILE A 166 0.48 -5.79 -7.90
C ILE A 166 -1.00 -5.41 -8.06
N GLU A 167 -1.71 -5.96 -9.06
CA GLU A 167 -3.15 -5.71 -9.25
C GLU A 167 -3.98 -6.11 -8.03
N VAL A 168 -3.68 -7.24 -7.38
CA VAL A 168 -4.36 -7.63 -6.13
C VAL A 168 -4.12 -6.60 -5.03
N PHE A 169 -2.90 -6.11 -4.87
CA PHE A 169 -2.59 -5.02 -3.93
C PHE A 169 -3.39 -3.75 -4.24
N MET A 170 -3.38 -3.30 -5.49
CA MET A 170 -4.15 -2.13 -5.94
C MET A 170 -5.65 -2.31 -5.65
N ALA A 171 -6.19 -3.49 -5.96
CA ALA A 171 -7.58 -3.81 -5.71
C ALA A 171 -7.92 -3.78 -4.21
N VAL A 172 -7.06 -4.32 -3.35
CA VAL A 172 -7.25 -4.23 -1.88
C VAL A 172 -7.29 -2.77 -1.42
N PHE A 173 -6.42 -1.91 -1.95
CA PHE A 173 -6.40 -0.48 -1.63
C PHE A 173 -7.70 0.22 -2.05
N PHE A 174 -8.22 -0.05 -3.26
CA PHE A 174 -9.49 0.52 -3.72
C PHE A 174 -10.71 0.00 -2.97
N LEU A 175 -10.71 -1.29 -2.59
CA LEU A 175 -11.76 -1.87 -1.74
C LEU A 175 -11.77 -1.21 -0.36
N TYR A 176 -10.60 -0.89 0.20
CA TYR A 176 -10.51 -0.10 1.42
C TYR A 176 -11.17 1.26 1.28
N GLY A 177 -10.84 2.05 0.25
CA GLY A 177 -11.48 3.35 0.00
C GLY A 177 -13.00 3.25 -0.16
N THR A 178 -13.46 2.25 -0.91
CA THR A 178 -14.89 1.95 -1.07
C THR A 178 -15.56 1.64 0.26
N LYS A 179 -14.90 0.83 1.10
CA LYS A 179 -15.40 0.44 2.42
C LYS A 179 -15.47 1.64 3.38
N ILE A 180 -14.44 2.48 3.41
CA ILE A 180 -14.42 3.72 4.21
C ILE A 180 -15.56 4.64 3.79
N GLY A 181 -15.73 4.91 2.50
CA GLY A 181 -16.82 5.77 2.02
C GLY A 181 -18.20 5.24 2.41
N ALA A 182 -18.40 3.92 2.36
CA ALA A 182 -19.62 3.29 2.84
C ALA A 182 -19.80 3.45 4.37
N LEU A 183 -18.73 3.32 5.15
CA LEU A 183 -18.77 3.49 6.61
C LEU A 183 -19.07 4.93 7.01
N GLN A 184 -18.39 5.91 6.44
CA GLN A 184 -18.62 7.34 6.68
C GLN A 184 -20.06 7.74 6.34
N ASN A 185 -20.57 7.28 5.20
CA ASN A 185 -21.97 7.51 4.82
C ASN A 185 -22.96 6.87 5.79
N ARG A 186 -22.63 5.72 6.38
CA ARG A 186 -23.50 4.98 7.30
C ARG A 186 -23.49 5.57 8.71
N THR A 187 -22.36 6.07 9.19
CA THR A 187 -22.16 6.54 10.57
C THR A 187 -22.24 8.06 10.71
N GLY A 188 -22.01 8.81 9.64
CA GLY A 188 -21.89 10.28 9.67
C GLY A 188 -20.56 10.78 10.26
N ILE A 189 -19.61 9.88 10.56
CA ILE A 189 -18.28 10.24 11.05
C ILE A 189 -17.47 10.77 9.87
N ARG A 190 -16.90 11.97 10.02
CA ARG A 190 -15.91 12.57 9.11
C ARG A 190 -14.58 12.64 9.84
#